data_AF-A0A972GJ69-F1
#
_entry.id   AF-A0A972GJ69-F1
#
_cell.length_a   1.000
_cell.length_b   1.000
_cell.length_c   1.000
_cell.angle_alpha   90.00
_cell.angle_beta   90.00
_cell.angle_gamma   90.00
#
_symmetry.space_group_name_H-M   'P 1'
#
loop_
_entity.id
_entity.type
_entity.pdbx_description
1 polymer ?
#
loop_
_entity_poly.entity_id
_entity_poly.type
_entity_poly.pdbx_seq_one_letter_code
_entity_poly.pdbx_strand_id
1 'polypeptide(L)'
;MSVNYNHDQIRAALALTNPAISAYFDLQTGNVVYVNETDTSPENEQLRNVVMESYGERYRYISGGNPAADAAAVAAWLEGEGL
;
A
#
# COMPACT_ATOMS: atom_id res chain seq x y z
N MET A 1 15.59 14.13 -0.42
CA MET A 1 14.30 14.52 -1.01
C MET A 1 13.24 14.02 -0.05
N SER A 2 12.41 14.91 0.50
CA SER A 2 11.25 14.49 1.30
C SER A 2 10.23 13.90 0.34
N VAL A 3 10.03 12.58 0.42
CA VAL A 3 8.95 11.94 -0.33
C VAL A 3 7.65 12.45 0.27
N ASN A 4 6.76 13.01 -0.55
CA ASN A 4 5.47 13.49 -0.09
C ASN A 4 4.51 12.30 -0.07
N TYR A 5 4.14 11.86 1.13
CA TYR A 5 3.29 10.68 1.31
C TYR A 5 1.84 11.01 0.99
N ASN A 6 1.22 10.20 0.13
CA ASN A 6 -0.18 10.36 -0.21
C ASN A 6 -1.07 9.77 0.89
N HIS A 7 -1.34 10.58 1.91
CA HIS A 7 -2.10 10.17 3.09
C HIS A 7 -3.52 9.69 2.75
N ASP A 8 -4.15 10.24 1.70
CA ASP A 8 -5.48 9.78 1.29
C ASP A 8 -5.45 8.36 0.73
N GLN A 9 -4.43 8.03 -0.08
CA GLN A 9 -4.26 6.67 -0.59
C GLN A 9 -3.92 5.68 0.53
N ILE A 10 -3.07 6.06 1.48
CA ILE A 10 -2.77 5.22 2.66
C ILE A 10 -4.04 4.98 3.47
N ARG A 11 -4.84 6.03 3.72
CA ARG A 11 -6.14 5.92 4.40
C ARG A 11 -7.10 4.98 3.68
N ALA A 12 -7.21 5.10 2.36
CA ALA A 12 -8.05 4.24 1.54
C ALA A 12 -7.61 2.77 1.60
N ALA A 13 -6.29 2.52 1.60
CA ALA A 13 -5.72 1.19 1.75
C ALA A 13 -5.92 0.59 3.15
N LEU A 14 -5.78 1.39 4.21
CA LEU A 14 -6.10 0.97 5.58
C LEU A 14 -7.59 0.60 5.73
N ALA A 15 -8.46 1.33 5.02
CA ALA A 15 -9.89 1.06 4.96
C ALA A 15 -10.30 -0.08 4.03
N LEU A 16 -9.36 -0.64 3.26
CA LEU A 16 -9.64 -1.70 2.31
C LEU A 16 -10.05 -2.98 3.07
N THR A 17 -11.24 -3.48 2.75
CA THR A 17 -11.80 -4.71 3.33
C THR A 17 -11.87 -5.87 2.34
N ASN A 18 -11.55 -5.63 1.06
CA ASN A 18 -11.59 -6.65 0.03
C ASN A 18 -10.34 -7.55 0.14
N PRO A 19 -10.49 -8.83 0.51
CA PRO A 19 -9.35 -9.74 0.67
C PRO A 19 -8.69 -10.14 -0.66
N ALA A 20 -9.34 -9.88 -1.79
CA ALA A 20 -8.75 -10.12 -3.12
C ALA A 20 -7.75 -9.03 -3.53
N ILE A 21 -7.65 -7.93 -2.77
CA ILE A 21 -6.78 -6.79 -3.12
C ILE A 21 -5.74 -6.61 -2.02
N SER A 22 -4.48 -6.65 -2.42
CA SER A 22 -3.33 -6.31 -1.57
C SER A 22 -2.88 -4.89 -1.87
N ALA A 23 -2.67 -4.07 -0.83
CA ALA A 23 -2.23 -2.69 -0.96
C ALA A 23 -0.78 -2.55 -0.50
N TYR A 24 0.03 -1.85 -1.29
CA TYR A 24 1.45 -1.62 -1.01
C TYR A 24 1.81 -0.15 -1.20
N PHE A 25 2.47 0.42 -0.20
CA PHE A 25 3.00 1.77 -0.26
C PHE A 25 4.37 1.78 -0.95
N ASP A 26 4.51 2.59 -1.99
CA ASP A 26 5.77 2.80 -2.71
C ASP A 26 6.56 3.96 -2.06
N LEU A 27 7.62 3.61 -1.34
CA LEU A 27 8.52 4.56 -0.68
C LEU A 27 9.22 5.51 -1.66
N GLN A 28 9.35 5.13 -2.93
CA GLN A 28 10.00 5.98 -3.92
C GLN A 28 9.08 7.09 -4.44
N THR A 29 7.78 6.79 -4.61
CA THR A 29 6.81 7.73 -5.19
C THR A 29 5.87 8.36 -4.17
N GLY A 30 5.75 7.77 -2.97
CA GLY A 30 4.82 8.19 -1.94
C GLY A 30 3.36 7.80 -2.22
N ASN A 31 3.12 6.91 -3.19
CA ASN A 31 1.78 6.45 -3.58
C ASN A 31 1.51 5.01 -3.15
N VAL A 32 0.24 4.61 -3.17
CA VAL A 32 -0.18 3.22 -2.95
C VAL A 32 -0.46 2.55 -4.29
N VAL A 33 0.08 1.34 -4.46
CA VAL A 33 -0.26 0.42 -5.54
C VAL A 33 -1.14 -0.70 -5.00
N TYR A 34 -2.06 -1.16 -5.84
CA TYR A 34 -2.99 -2.23 -5.52
C TYR A 34 -2.74 -3.41 -6.45
N VAL A 35 -2.57 -4.58 -5.87
CA VAL A 35 -2.46 -5.85 -6.60
C VAL A 35 -3.74 -6.62 -6.36
N ASN A 36 -4.42 -7.01 -7.45
CA ASN A 36 -5.58 -7.88 -7.35
C ASN A 36 -5.13 -9.33 -7.48
N GLU A 37 -5.23 -10.11 -6.40
CA GLU A 37 -4.77 -11.51 -6.35
C GLU A 37 -5.60 -12.44 -7.23
N THR A 38 -6.79 -12.00 -7.65
CA THR A 38 -7.67 -12.77 -8.55
C THR A 38 -7.50 -12.41 -10.02
N ASP A 39 -6.77 -11.33 -10.31
CA ASP A 39 -6.55 -10.87 -11.68
C ASP A 39 -5.28 -11.51 -12.27
N THR A 40 -5.48 -12.29 -13.33
CA THR A 40 -4.41 -12.97 -14.07
C THR A 40 -4.02 -12.24 -15.35
N SER A 41 -4.34 -10.95 -15.44
CA SER A 41 -3.88 -10.12 -16.55
C SER A 41 -2.36 -9.96 -16.50
N PRO A 42 -1.65 -9.96 -17.65
CA PRO A 42 -0.20 -9.78 -17.69
C PRO A 42 0.27 -8.53 -16.95
N GLU A 43 -0.49 -7.43 -17.02
CA GLU A 43 -0.17 -6.20 -16.30
C GLU A 43 -0.17 -6.37 -14.77
N ASN A 44 -1.16 -7.06 -14.22
CA ASN A 44 -1.23 -7.29 -12.78
C ASN A 44 -0.21 -8.33 -12.31
N GLU A 45 0.10 -9.34 -13.14
CA GLU A 45 1.22 -10.26 -12.87
C GLU A 45 2.56 -9.53 -12.83
N GLN A 46 2.80 -8.63 -13.78
CA GLN A 46 4.02 -7.83 -13.83
C GLN A 46 4.13 -6.89 -12.63
N LEU A 47 3.03 -6.22 -12.26
CA LEU A 47 3.00 -5.38 -11.07
C LEU A 47 3.31 -6.18 -9.80
N ARG A 48 2.66 -7.34 -9.63
CA ARG A 48 2.92 -8.22 -8.50
C ARG A 48 4.38 -8.64 -8.43
N ASN A 49 4.99 -9.04 -9.54
CA ASN A 49 6.39 -9.42 -9.57
C ASN A 49 7.30 -8.27 -9.12
N VAL A 50 7.08 -7.06 -9.67
CA VAL A 50 7.86 -5.87 -9.28
C VAL A 50 7.70 -5.55 -7.79
N VAL A 51 6.48 -5.63 -7.27
CA VAL A 51 6.20 -5.41 -5.84
C VAL A 51 6.94 -6.43 -4.98
N MET A 52 6.89 -7.71 -5.34
CA MET A 52 7.50 -8.79 -4.57
C MET A 52 9.03 -8.77 -4.65
N GLU A 53 9.60 -8.44 -5.80
CA GLU A 53 11.05 -8.32 -5.99
C GLU A 53 11.65 -7.17 -5.17
N SER A 54 10.90 -6.08 -4.99
CA SER A 54 11.34 -4.89 -4.23
C SER A 54 10.65 -4.75 -2.87
N TYR A 55 10.04 -5.83 -2.38
CA TYR A 55 9.29 -5.82 -1.12
C TYR A 55 10.24 -5.59 0.06
N GLY A 56 9.88 -4.68 0.97
CA GLY A 56 10.68 -4.33 2.13
C GLY A 56 11.81 -3.33 1.86
N GLU A 57 12.25 -3.17 0.60
CA GLU A 57 13.18 -2.12 0.19
C GLU A 57 12.45 -0.88 -0.33
N ARG A 58 11.51 -1.09 -1.26
CA ARG A 58 10.73 -0.03 -1.90
C ARG A 58 9.26 -0.07 -1.49
N TYR A 59 8.69 -1.27 -1.39
CA TYR A 59 7.27 -1.43 -1.10
C TYR A 59 7.04 -1.85 0.36
N ARG A 60 6.13 -1.17 1.05
CA ARG A 60 5.62 -1.56 2.38
C ARG A 60 4.19 -2.06 2.26
N TYR A 61 3.87 -3.18 2.89
CA TYR A 61 2.50 -3.69 2.90
C TYR A 61 1.61 -2.82 3.81
N ILE A 62 0.39 -2.52 3.36
CA ILE A 62 -0.63 -1.87 4.19
C ILE A 62 -1.65 -2.94 4.57
N SER A 63 -1.65 -3.31 5.85
CA SER A 63 -2.65 -4.18 6.44
C SER A 63 -3.99 -3.45 6.47
N GLY A 64 -4.85 -3.74 5.49
CA GLY A 64 -6.23 -3.25 5.47
C GLY A 64 -7.07 -3.80 6.63
N GLY A 65 -8.38 -3.58 6.57
CA GLY A 65 -9.34 -4.08 7.55
C GLY A 65 -9.75 -3.08 8.64
N ASN A 66 -9.35 -1.81 8.52
CA ASN A 66 -9.85 -0.72 9.37
C ASN A 66 -10.81 0.18 8.57
N PRO A 67 -12.10 -0.19 8.40
CA PRO A 67 -13.06 0.58 7.59
C PRO A 67 -13.30 2.00 8.09
N ALA A 68 -12.92 2.30 9.34
CA ALA A 68 -13.00 3.63 9.94
C ALA A 68 -11.66 4.38 9.92
N ALA A 69 -10.70 3.97 9.07
CA ALA A 69 -9.39 4.60 8.99
C ALA A 69 -9.50 6.12 8.74
N ASP A 70 -8.86 6.87 9.62
CA ASP A 70 -8.81 8.33 9.64
C ASP A 70 -7.36 8.81 9.62
N ALA A 71 -7.15 10.12 9.82
CA ALA A 71 -5.81 10.69 9.84
C ALA A 71 -4.91 10.14 10.96
N ALA A 72 -5.50 9.75 12.10
CA ALA A 72 -4.74 9.15 13.21
C ALA A 72 -4.28 7.74 12.85
N ALA A 73 -5.12 6.95 12.17
CA ALA A 73 -4.72 5.64 11.66
C ALA A 73 -3.58 5.72 10.64
N VAL A 74 -3.61 6.73 9.75
CA VAL A 74 -2.52 6.98 8.79
C VAL A 74 -1.22 7.32 9.51
N ALA A 75 -1.28 8.24 10.48
CA ALA A 75 -0.10 8.64 11.26
C ALA A 75 0.48 7.44 12.03
N ALA A 76 -0.36 6.65 12.70
CA ALA A 76 0.07 5.47 13.44
C ALA A 76 0.72 4.41 12.53
N TRP A 77 0.22 4.25 11.30
CA TRP A 77 0.83 3.34 10.32
C TRP A 77 2.21 3.86 9.85
N LEU A 78 2.32 5.14 9.50
CA LEU A 78 3.59 5.76 9.11
C LEU A 78 4.64 5.63 10.22
N GLU A 79 4.26 5.95 11.46
CA GLU A 79 5.14 5.80 12.63
C GLU A 79 5.56 4.34 12.84
N GLY A 80 4.64 3.38 12.67
CA GLY A 80 4.93 1.94 12.75
C GLY A 80 5.92 1.44 11.71
N GLU A 81 5.91 2.03 10.51
CA GLU A 81 6.85 1.74 9.42
C GLU A 81 8.17 2.54 9.52
N GLY A 82 8.29 3.46 10.49
CA GLY A 82 9.45 4.33 10.67
C GLY A 82 9.59 5.41 9.60
N LEU A 83 8.46 5.88 9.05
CA LEU A 83 8.34 6.88 7.98
C LEU A 83 7.91 8.26 8.50
#